data_AF-A0A941ZC69-F1
#
_entry.id   AF-A0A941ZC69-F1
#
_cell.length_a   1.000
_cell.length_b   1.000
_cell.length_c   1.000
_cell.angle_alpha   90.00
_cell.angle_beta   90.00
_cell.angle_gamma   90.00
#
_symmetry.space_group_name_H-M   'P 1'
#
loop_
_entity.id
_entity.type
_entity.pdbx_description
1 polymer ?
#
loop_
_entity_poly.entity_id
_entity_poly.type
_entity_poly.pdbx_seq_one_letter_code
_entity_poly.pdbx_strand_id
1 'polypeptide(L)'
;MSELSYPFDRQMPEVAATMEVAPGVLWLRMPLPFALNHVNLWLLKDGDGWCAVDTGLTTDAIKAAWEKLLPQYPLLRQIVTHYHPDHIGLSGWLEQKTGAQMWTTQGEYTGALCFAEEAGSYCVDGMIELFRHHGLDRKRLDALKMRANVYRQGFPIIPPTYHRLFDNQTFKVGDHDWRVIVGYGHAMEHISLYSASLKVLISGDMLLPSISTNIPVIAANPLGNPLQYFLDSIQRYRDLPEDTLVLPSHGRPFRGINARVDQLEKHHENRCNVLLAAAPTPKTACELLPSLFDRDVTDTHQSMFAMSETIAHLNYLEVQGRLKRAVGADDGVARFVAV
;
A
#
# COMPACT_ATOMS: atom_id res chain seq x y z
N MET A 1 24.06 -10.82 3.62
CA MET A 1 22.90 -10.11 3.04
C MET A 1 23.42 -8.76 2.59
N SER A 2 23.30 -8.44 1.31
CA SER A 2 23.68 -7.11 0.83
C SER A 2 22.83 -6.05 1.53
N GLU A 3 23.49 -4.99 1.98
CA GLU A 3 22.87 -3.93 2.75
C GLU A 3 22.27 -2.88 1.80
N LEU A 4 21.14 -2.27 2.19
CA LEU A 4 20.58 -1.16 1.42
C LEU A 4 21.49 0.07 1.56
N SER A 5 21.72 0.78 0.46
CA SER A 5 22.47 2.04 0.48
C SER A 5 21.52 3.23 0.49
N TYR A 6 21.74 4.21 1.36
CA TYR A 6 20.92 5.42 1.49
C TYR A 6 21.73 6.64 1.03
N PRO A 7 21.60 7.09 -0.23
CA PRO A 7 22.49 8.10 -0.81
C PRO A 7 22.34 9.51 -0.21
N PHE A 8 21.29 9.75 0.56
CA PHE A 8 21.02 11.02 1.25
C PHE A 8 21.22 10.93 2.77
N ASP A 9 21.83 9.85 3.27
CA ASP A 9 22.02 9.60 4.69
C ASP A 9 20.72 9.84 5.49
N ARG A 10 20.77 10.72 6.49
CA ARG A 10 19.64 11.09 7.36
C ARG A 10 18.91 12.36 6.91
N GLN A 11 19.30 12.96 5.78
CA GLN A 11 18.63 14.15 5.27
C GLN A 11 17.21 13.82 4.84
N MET A 12 16.27 14.68 5.25
CA MET A 12 14.85 14.56 4.96
C MET A 12 14.29 15.98 4.82
N PRO A 13 13.38 16.25 3.88
CA PRO A 13 12.71 17.54 3.82
C PRO A 13 11.85 17.74 5.06
N GLU A 14 11.83 18.98 5.56
CA GLU A 14 10.85 19.40 6.57
C GLU A 14 9.44 19.42 5.95
N VAL A 15 8.42 19.45 6.81
CA VAL A 15 7.02 19.57 6.36
C VAL A 15 6.85 20.87 5.57
N ALA A 16 6.21 20.79 4.41
CA ALA A 16 6.05 21.90 3.46
C ALA A 16 7.37 22.43 2.83
N ALA A 17 8.44 21.65 2.87
CA ALA A 17 9.67 21.86 2.12
C ALA A 17 9.89 20.73 1.10
N THR A 18 10.82 20.94 0.19
CA THR A 18 11.22 19.98 -0.84
C THR A 18 12.72 19.69 -0.76
N MET A 19 13.13 18.50 -1.22
CA MET A 19 14.53 18.14 -1.41
C MET A 19 14.70 17.49 -2.79
N GLU A 20 15.61 17.99 -3.62
CA GLU A 20 15.87 17.36 -4.92
C GLU A 20 16.66 16.06 -4.73
N VAL A 21 16.14 14.96 -5.27
CA VAL A 21 16.72 13.61 -5.15
C VAL A 21 17.20 13.04 -6.48
N ALA A 22 16.75 13.61 -7.59
CA ALA A 22 17.27 13.42 -8.93
C ALA A 22 16.92 14.68 -9.75
N PRO A 23 17.58 14.95 -10.90
CA PRO A 23 17.27 16.11 -11.72
C PRO A 23 15.77 16.22 -12.01
N GLY A 24 15.14 17.30 -11.53
CA GLY A 24 13.71 17.53 -11.72
C GLY A 24 12.78 16.61 -10.91
N VAL A 25 13.30 15.91 -9.90
CA VAL A 25 12.52 15.05 -8.99
C VAL A 25 12.71 15.52 -7.56
N LEU A 26 11.65 16.07 -6.97
CA LEU A 26 11.63 16.58 -5.61
C LEU A 26 10.91 15.63 -4.67
N TRP A 27 11.49 15.45 -3.50
CA TRP A 27 10.94 14.72 -2.36
C TRP A 27 10.17 15.65 -1.43
N LEU A 28 8.96 15.26 -1.08
CA LEU A 28 8.13 15.85 -0.03
C LEU A 28 7.85 14.79 1.03
N ARG A 29 7.73 15.22 2.30
CA ARG A 29 7.42 14.32 3.42
C ARG A 29 6.29 14.89 4.25
N MET A 30 5.13 14.24 4.20
CA MET A 30 3.90 14.68 4.85
C MET A 30 3.66 13.89 6.15
N PRO A 31 3.20 14.54 7.23
CA PRO A 31 2.97 13.87 8.51
C PRO A 31 1.69 13.03 8.49
N LEU A 32 1.71 11.86 9.14
CA LEU A 32 0.54 11.01 9.36
C LEU A 32 0.25 10.82 10.85
N PRO A 33 -1.03 10.78 11.28
CA PRO A 33 -1.41 10.64 12.69
C PRO A 33 -1.39 9.17 13.16
N PHE A 34 -0.47 8.35 12.65
CA PHE A 34 -0.36 6.91 12.93
C PHE A 34 1.04 6.52 13.38
N ALA A 35 1.23 5.25 13.77
CA ALA A 35 2.55 4.69 14.05
C ALA A 35 3.49 4.80 12.83
N LEU A 36 2.95 4.56 11.64
CA LEU A 36 3.56 4.99 10.39
C LEU A 36 3.30 6.49 10.23
N ASN A 37 4.25 7.29 10.69
CA ASN A 37 4.04 8.71 10.98
C ASN A 37 4.27 9.67 9.81
N HIS A 38 4.50 9.16 8.61
CA HIS A 38 4.73 9.97 7.41
C HIS A 38 4.41 9.20 6.13
N VAL A 39 4.13 9.96 5.07
CA VAL A 39 4.12 9.50 3.67
C VAL A 39 5.02 10.42 2.84
N ASN A 40 5.79 9.84 1.93
CA ASN A 40 6.62 10.55 0.97
C ASN A 40 5.79 10.78 -0.30
N LEU A 41 5.77 12.03 -0.76
CA LEU A 41 5.19 12.41 -2.05
C LEU A 41 6.31 12.89 -2.97
N TRP A 42 6.04 12.92 -4.27
CA TRP A 42 7.04 13.33 -5.27
C TRP A 42 6.50 14.43 -6.16
N LEU A 43 7.34 15.41 -6.50
CA LEU A 43 7.07 16.34 -7.59
C LEU A 43 8.06 16.09 -8.72
N LEU A 44 7.52 15.87 -9.91
CA LEU A 44 8.28 15.66 -11.13
C LEU A 44 8.15 16.91 -11.99
N LYS A 45 9.27 17.45 -12.47
CA LYS A 45 9.27 18.64 -13.33
C LYS A 45 8.53 18.32 -14.63
N ASP A 46 7.56 19.16 -14.98
CA ASP A 46 6.69 18.92 -16.14
C ASP A 46 6.43 20.22 -16.91
N GLY A 47 7.26 20.51 -17.91
CA GLY A 47 7.23 21.78 -18.63
C GLY A 47 7.37 22.97 -17.67
N ASP A 48 6.45 23.93 -17.76
CA ASP A 48 6.44 25.12 -16.89
C ASP A 48 5.85 24.85 -15.48
N GLY A 49 5.34 23.64 -15.23
CA GLY A 49 4.77 23.24 -13.94
C GLY A 49 5.37 21.94 -13.41
N TRP A 50 4.55 21.21 -12.66
CA TRP A 50 4.93 19.99 -11.96
C TRP A 50 3.83 18.93 -12.01
N CYS A 51 4.24 17.67 -11.96
CA CYS A 51 3.37 16.52 -11.75
C CYS A 51 3.56 16.02 -10.32
N ALA A 52 2.50 15.96 -9.53
CA ALA A 52 2.54 15.30 -8.22
C ALA A 52 2.45 13.77 -8.39
N VAL A 53 3.13 13.01 -7.55
CA VAL A 53 2.91 11.58 -7.35
C VAL A 53 2.52 11.36 -5.90
N ASP A 54 1.30 10.84 -5.71
CA ASP A 54 0.54 10.79 -4.47
C ASP A 54 0.22 12.18 -3.86
N THR A 55 -0.73 12.20 -2.93
CA THR A 55 -1.38 13.45 -2.49
C THR A 55 -1.42 13.65 -0.98
N GLY A 56 -1.21 12.60 -0.19
CA GLY A 56 -1.32 12.65 1.26
C GLY A 56 -2.74 12.39 1.78
N LEU A 57 -2.83 12.18 3.09
CA LEU A 57 -4.09 12.02 3.83
C LEU A 57 -4.85 13.34 3.94
N THR A 58 -6.18 13.30 3.93
CA THR A 58 -7.03 14.51 4.07
C THR A 58 -7.03 15.04 5.50
N THR A 59 -5.97 15.76 5.86
CA THR A 59 -5.82 16.45 7.14
C THR A 59 -5.53 17.93 6.92
N ASP A 60 -5.87 18.77 7.89
CA ASP A 60 -5.58 20.20 7.82
C ASP A 60 -4.08 20.49 7.75
N ALA A 61 -3.26 19.66 8.41
CA ALA A 61 -1.80 19.79 8.37
C ALA A 61 -1.23 19.58 6.96
N ILE A 62 -1.68 18.52 6.26
CA ILE A 62 -1.21 18.23 4.90
C ILE A 62 -1.79 19.25 3.90
N LYS A 63 -3.06 19.64 4.04
CA LYS A 63 -3.64 20.73 3.23
C LYS A 63 -2.82 22.00 3.35
N ALA A 64 -2.54 22.46 4.57
CA ALA A 64 -1.73 23.64 4.84
C ALA A 64 -0.31 23.54 4.26
N ALA A 65 0.29 22.34 4.25
CA ALA A 65 1.56 22.12 3.58
C ALA A 65 1.44 22.31 2.06
N TRP A 66 0.42 21.73 1.43
CA TRP A 66 0.16 21.96 0.00
C TRP A 66 -0.11 23.42 -0.32
N GLU A 67 -0.84 24.17 0.50
CA GLU A 67 -1.10 25.60 0.24
C GLU A 67 0.17 26.44 0.17
N LYS A 68 1.20 26.08 0.95
CA LYS A 68 2.52 26.73 0.91
C LYS A 68 3.35 26.34 -0.32
N LEU A 69 3.16 25.11 -0.80
CA LEU A 69 3.94 24.54 -1.90
C LEU A 69 3.41 24.93 -3.27
N LEU A 70 2.09 24.94 -3.46
CA LEU A 70 1.44 25.18 -4.77
C LEU A 70 1.86 26.48 -5.47
N PRO A 71 2.10 27.62 -4.79
CA PRO A 71 2.59 28.83 -5.46
C PRO A 71 4.00 28.66 -6.07
N GLN A 72 4.84 27.81 -5.49
CA GLN A 72 6.20 27.52 -5.98
C GLN A 72 6.20 26.36 -6.98
N TYR A 73 5.25 25.44 -6.83
CA TYR A 73 5.14 24.21 -7.59
C TYR A 73 3.73 24.06 -8.18
N PRO A 74 3.36 24.86 -9.20
CA PRO A 74 2.05 24.77 -9.82
C PRO A 74 1.88 23.40 -10.50
N LEU A 75 0.81 22.68 -10.12
CA LEU A 75 0.55 21.34 -10.62
C LEU A 75 -0.18 21.38 -11.97
N LEU A 76 0.29 20.58 -12.93
CA LEU A 76 -0.37 20.37 -14.23
C LEU A 76 -1.21 19.08 -14.24
N ARG A 77 -0.75 18.07 -13.48
CA ARG A 77 -1.42 16.78 -13.29
C ARG A 77 -0.95 16.15 -12.00
N GLN A 78 -1.63 15.09 -11.59
CA GLN A 78 -1.25 14.28 -10.45
C GLN A 78 -1.39 12.81 -10.81
N ILE A 79 -0.48 11.98 -10.30
CA ILE A 79 -0.51 10.53 -10.43
C ILE A 79 -0.75 9.95 -9.04
N VAL A 80 -1.74 9.08 -8.90
CA VAL A 80 -2.00 8.38 -7.63
C VAL A 80 -1.60 6.93 -7.78
N THR A 81 -0.69 6.47 -6.91
CA THR A 81 -0.15 5.11 -6.98
C THR A 81 -1.19 4.06 -6.69
N HIS A 82 -2.03 4.29 -5.68
CA HIS A 82 -3.11 3.40 -5.28
C HIS A 82 -4.13 4.09 -4.36
N TYR A 83 -5.23 3.40 -4.07
CA TYR A 83 -6.40 3.95 -3.38
C TYR A 83 -6.22 4.17 -1.88
N HIS A 84 -5.11 3.80 -1.23
CA HIS A 84 -5.01 3.98 0.21
C HIS A 84 -5.07 5.47 0.60
N PRO A 85 -5.70 5.81 1.75
CA PRO A 85 -6.07 7.19 2.07
C PRO A 85 -4.92 8.20 2.10
N ASP A 86 -3.72 7.77 2.47
CA ASP A 86 -2.52 8.61 2.49
C ASP A 86 -1.89 8.85 1.11
N HIS A 87 -2.40 8.20 0.06
CA HIS A 87 -1.97 8.39 -1.32
C HIS A 87 -3.02 9.14 -2.14
N ILE A 88 -4.28 8.70 -2.07
CA ILE A 88 -5.39 9.30 -2.84
C ILE A 88 -6.11 10.45 -2.11
N GLY A 89 -5.93 10.59 -0.79
CA GLY A 89 -6.79 11.41 0.08
C GLY A 89 -7.06 12.82 -0.43
N LEU A 90 -6.02 13.56 -0.79
CA LEU A 90 -6.14 14.93 -1.26
C LEU A 90 -6.28 15.08 -2.79
N SER A 91 -6.43 14.00 -3.55
CA SER A 91 -6.49 14.06 -5.01
C SER A 91 -7.60 14.95 -5.56
N GLY A 92 -8.84 14.79 -5.11
CA GLY A 92 -9.94 15.66 -5.56
C GLY A 92 -9.83 17.08 -5.02
N TRP A 93 -9.26 17.29 -3.84
CA TRP A 93 -9.00 18.64 -3.32
C TRP A 93 -7.95 19.37 -4.17
N LEU A 94 -6.86 18.68 -4.54
CA LEU A 94 -5.84 19.21 -5.44
C LEU A 94 -6.41 19.49 -6.83
N GLU A 95 -7.22 18.58 -7.39
CA GLU A 95 -7.85 18.76 -8.70
C GLU A 95 -8.79 19.98 -8.70
N GLN A 96 -9.64 20.13 -7.68
CA GLN A 96 -10.52 21.30 -7.54
C GLN A 96 -9.74 22.61 -7.42
N LYS A 97 -8.58 22.57 -6.74
CA LYS A 97 -7.78 23.78 -6.46
C LYS A 97 -6.88 24.19 -7.63
N THR A 98 -6.42 23.23 -8.43
CA THR A 98 -5.36 23.45 -9.43
C THR A 98 -5.79 23.13 -10.86
N GLY A 99 -6.85 22.35 -11.05
CA GLY A 99 -7.22 21.75 -12.33
C GLY A 99 -6.35 20.56 -12.74
N ALA A 100 -5.38 20.15 -11.91
CA ALA A 100 -4.49 19.02 -12.17
C ALA A 100 -5.26 17.70 -12.12
N GLN A 101 -5.55 17.12 -13.30
CA GLN A 101 -6.30 15.88 -13.43
C GLN A 101 -5.57 14.70 -12.79
N MET A 102 -6.31 13.81 -12.14
CA MET A 102 -5.78 12.57 -11.57
C MET A 102 -5.56 11.47 -12.61
N TRP A 103 -4.36 10.89 -12.59
CA TRP A 103 -3.93 9.76 -13.41
C TRP A 103 -3.72 8.55 -12.49
N THR A 104 -4.37 7.43 -12.79
CA THR A 104 -4.24 6.19 -12.00
C THR A 104 -4.78 5.01 -12.80
N THR A 105 -4.70 3.79 -12.27
CA THR A 105 -5.23 2.58 -12.90
C THR A 105 -6.72 2.40 -12.61
N GLN A 106 -7.39 1.54 -13.38
CA GLN A 106 -8.83 1.34 -13.22
C GLN A 106 -9.16 0.69 -11.88
N GLY A 107 -8.39 -0.33 -11.48
CA GLY A 107 -8.58 -1.03 -10.22
C GLY A 107 -8.52 -0.07 -9.03
N GLU A 108 -7.52 0.82 -9.02
CA GLU A 108 -7.34 1.80 -7.95
C GLU A 108 -8.48 2.84 -7.91
N TYR A 109 -8.86 3.38 -9.06
CA TYR A 109 -10.00 4.32 -9.15
C TYR A 109 -11.32 3.68 -8.69
N THR A 110 -11.64 2.50 -9.23
CA THR A 110 -12.90 1.81 -8.88
C THR A 110 -12.89 1.29 -7.44
N GLY A 111 -11.73 0.85 -6.94
CA GLY A 111 -11.55 0.43 -5.56
C GLY A 111 -11.81 1.57 -4.58
N ALA A 112 -11.27 2.75 -4.89
CA ALA A 112 -11.54 3.94 -4.11
C ALA A 112 -13.04 4.26 -4.02
N LEU A 113 -13.75 4.20 -5.15
CA LEU A 113 -15.20 4.42 -5.18
C LEU A 113 -15.96 3.35 -4.38
N CYS A 114 -15.60 2.08 -4.54
CA CYS A 114 -16.22 0.98 -3.82
C CYS A 114 -16.07 1.11 -2.29
N PHE A 115 -14.89 1.46 -1.80
CA PHE A 115 -14.68 1.69 -0.36
C PHE A 115 -15.34 2.98 0.15
N ALA A 116 -15.38 4.03 -0.66
CA ALA A 116 -16.06 5.28 -0.30
C ALA A 116 -17.58 5.11 -0.15
N GLU A 117 -18.19 4.35 -1.07
CA GLU A 117 -19.63 4.10 -1.12
C GLU A 117 -20.06 2.82 -0.40
N GLU A 118 -19.12 2.09 0.22
CA GLU A 118 -19.36 0.78 0.85
C GLU A 118 -20.07 -0.21 -0.08
N ALA A 119 -19.70 -0.22 -1.36
CA ALA A 119 -20.33 -1.04 -2.37
C ALA A 119 -20.04 -2.53 -2.14
N GLY A 120 -21.08 -3.37 -2.11
CA GLY A 120 -20.92 -4.81 -1.91
C GLY A 120 -20.19 -5.13 -0.59
N SER A 121 -19.14 -5.95 -0.66
CA SER A 121 -18.31 -6.33 0.51
C SER A 121 -17.08 -5.45 0.71
N TYR A 122 -16.97 -4.30 0.01
CA TYR A 122 -15.96 -3.27 0.27
C TYR A 122 -16.38 -2.37 1.45
N CYS A 123 -16.89 -2.97 2.51
CA CYS A 123 -17.54 -2.29 3.63
C CYS A 123 -17.11 -2.90 4.98
N VAL A 124 -17.35 -2.16 6.06
CA VAL A 124 -16.99 -2.61 7.41
C VAL A 124 -17.71 -3.91 7.80
N ASP A 125 -18.99 -4.02 7.48
CA ASP A 125 -19.78 -5.23 7.79
C ASP A 125 -19.26 -6.47 7.05
N GLY A 126 -18.80 -6.31 5.80
CA GLY A 126 -18.15 -7.38 5.05
C GLY A 126 -16.86 -7.85 5.73
N MET A 127 -16.03 -6.92 6.19
CA MET A 127 -14.80 -7.25 6.93
C MET A 127 -15.09 -7.92 8.28
N ILE A 128 -16.11 -7.47 8.99
CA ILE A 128 -16.58 -8.11 10.23
C ILE A 128 -16.98 -9.55 9.97
N GLU A 129 -17.73 -9.82 8.91
CA GLU A 129 -18.14 -11.17 8.54
C GLU A 129 -16.95 -12.05 8.17
N LEU A 130 -16.01 -11.53 7.37
CA LEU A 130 -14.76 -12.22 7.05
C LEU A 130 -13.99 -12.60 8.34
N PHE A 131 -13.82 -11.67 9.27
CA PHE A 131 -13.07 -11.91 10.49
C PHE A 131 -13.81 -12.83 11.47
N ARG A 132 -15.14 -12.76 11.53
CA ARG A 132 -15.98 -13.69 12.27
C ARG A 132 -15.80 -15.12 11.75
N HIS A 133 -15.81 -15.30 10.43
CA HIS A 133 -15.53 -16.59 9.79
C HIS A 133 -14.13 -17.14 10.12
N HIS A 134 -13.19 -16.26 10.49
CA HIS A 134 -11.83 -16.59 10.88
C HIS A 134 -11.58 -16.53 12.40
N GLY A 135 -12.66 -16.55 13.20
CA GLY A 135 -12.61 -16.73 14.65
C GLY A 135 -12.31 -15.49 15.47
N LEU A 136 -12.36 -14.27 14.91
CA LEU A 136 -12.13 -13.05 15.67
C LEU A 136 -13.20 -12.88 16.76
N ASP A 137 -12.77 -12.53 17.98
CA ASP A 137 -13.71 -12.44 19.10
C ASP A 137 -14.65 -11.23 18.99
N ARG A 138 -15.78 -11.35 19.69
CA ARG A 138 -16.87 -10.37 19.68
C ARG A 138 -16.42 -8.97 20.11
N LYS A 139 -15.52 -8.83 21.10
CA LYS A 139 -15.08 -7.52 21.58
C LYS A 139 -14.32 -6.78 20.47
N ARG A 140 -13.44 -7.46 19.75
CA ARG A 140 -12.73 -6.88 18.60
C ARG A 140 -13.68 -6.59 17.43
N LEU A 141 -14.62 -7.50 17.12
CA LEU A 141 -15.64 -7.26 16.08
C LEU A 141 -16.53 -6.05 16.39
N ASP A 142 -16.98 -5.90 17.64
CA ASP A 142 -17.80 -4.76 18.07
C ASP A 142 -17.00 -3.45 17.96
N ALA A 143 -15.71 -3.47 18.30
CA ALA A 143 -14.83 -2.31 18.14
C ALA A 143 -14.64 -1.91 16.66
N LEU A 144 -14.56 -2.89 15.75
CA LEU A 144 -14.53 -2.62 14.30
C LEU A 144 -15.82 -1.97 13.81
N LYS A 145 -16.96 -2.44 14.31
CA LYS A 145 -18.26 -1.88 13.96
C LYS A 145 -18.38 -0.42 14.39
N MET A 146 -17.93 -0.09 15.60
CA MET A 146 -17.91 1.28 16.13
C MET A 146 -16.98 2.21 15.36
N ARG A 147 -15.93 1.67 14.72
CA ARG A 147 -14.99 2.42 13.90
C ARG A 147 -15.67 3.02 12.65
N ALA A 148 -16.71 2.35 12.14
CA ALA A 148 -17.43 2.73 10.91
C ALA A 148 -16.49 2.93 9.70
N ASN A 149 -17.00 3.53 8.62
CA ASN A 149 -16.23 3.74 7.40
C ASN A 149 -15.17 4.84 7.56
N VAL A 150 -14.02 4.49 8.14
CA VAL A 150 -12.88 5.41 8.27
C VAL A 150 -12.26 5.76 6.93
N TYR A 151 -12.44 4.93 5.89
CA TYR A 151 -11.98 5.29 4.55
C TYR A 151 -12.68 6.57 4.08
N ARG A 152 -14.00 6.65 4.25
CA ARG A 152 -14.78 7.88 4.01
C ARG A 152 -14.45 9.00 5.00
N GLN A 153 -14.16 8.69 6.27
CA GLN A 153 -13.71 9.69 7.26
C GLN A 153 -12.28 10.21 7.01
N GLY A 154 -11.46 9.48 6.25
CA GLY A 154 -10.21 9.96 5.69
C GLY A 154 -10.42 10.95 4.53
N PHE A 155 -11.68 11.29 4.24
CA PHE A 155 -12.18 12.26 3.26
C PHE A 155 -11.45 12.26 1.90
N PRO A 156 -11.23 11.11 1.23
CA PRO A 156 -10.84 11.16 -0.17
C PRO A 156 -12.01 11.75 -0.95
N ILE A 157 -11.87 13.01 -1.37
CA ILE A 157 -12.70 13.53 -2.44
C ILE A 157 -12.13 12.86 -3.69
N ILE A 158 -12.84 11.85 -4.20
CA ILE A 158 -12.39 11.14 -5.39
C ILE A 158 -12.80 11.98 -6.60
N PRO A 159 -11.87 12.33 -7.52
CA PRO A 159 -12.21 13.01 -8.76
C PRO A 159 -13.32 12.29 -9.54
N PRO A 160 -14.26 13.02 -10.18
CA PRO A 160 -15.36 12.42 -10.94
C PRO A 160 -14.90 11.71 -12.22
N THR A 161 -13.68 12.00 -12.68
CA THR A 161 -13.04 11.36 -13.83
C THR A 161 -11.56 11.14 -13.54
N TYR A 162 -10.93 10.22 -14.25
CA TYR A 162 -9.49 9.97 -14.16
C TYR A 162 -8.91 9.67 -15.53
N HIS A 163 -7.60 9.93 -15.71
CA HIS A 163 -6.84 9.44 -16.84
C HIS A 163 -6.31 8.04 -16.51
N ARG A 164 -6.74 7.03 -17.28
CA ARG A 164 -6.36 5.65 -17.01
C ARG A 164 -4.92 5.35 -17.43
N LEU A 165 -4.17 4.73 -16.53
CA LEU A 165 -2.87 4.13 -16.78
C LEU A 165 -2.96 2.60 -16.92
N PHE A 166 -2.04 2.03 -17.70
CA PHE A 166 -1.94 0.59 -17.96
C PHE A 166 -0.53 0.08 -17.67
N ASP A 167 -0.41 -1.22 -17.37
CA ASP A 167 0.90 -1.85 -17.21
C ASP A 167 1.77 -1.70 -18.46
N ASN A 168 3.06 -1.46 -18.25
CA ASN A 168 4.07 -1.18 -19.28
C ASN A 168 3.81 0.05 -20.16
N GLN A 169 2.72 0.80 -19.93
CA GLN A 169 2.54 2.10 -20.59
C GLN A 169 3.71 3.00 -20.25
N THR A 170 4.21 3.71 -21.26
CA THR A 170 5.20 4.77 -21.08
C THR A 170 4.60 6.10 -21.46
N PHE A 171 4.81 7.12 -20.63
CA PHE A 171 4.38 8.48 -20.89
C PHE A 171 5.46 9.48 -20.44
N LYS A 172 5.39 10.70 -20.98
CA LYS A 172 6.33 11.77 -20.64
C LYS A 172 5.83 12.63 -19.48
N VAL A 173 6.75 12.95 -18.59
CA VAL A 173 6.63 14.02 -17.59
C VAL A 173 7.89 14.86 -17.71
N GLY A 174 7.74 16.10 -18.20
CA GLY A 174 8.86 16.92 -18.64
C GLY A 174 9.73 16.20 -19.68
N ASP A 175 11.03 16.17 -19.43
CA ASP A 175 12.03 15.59 -20.34
C ASP A 175 12.21 14.07 -20.19
N HIS A 176 11.49 13.45 -19.25
CA HIS A 176 11.71 12.05 -18.88
C HIS A 176 10.52 11.15 -19.24
N ASP A 177 10.85 10.00 -19.83
CA ASP A 177 9.90 8.91 -20.00
C ASP A 177 9.77 8.13 -18.68
N TRP A 178 8.52 7.86 -18.30
CA TRP A 178 8.15 7.07 -17.14
C TRP A 178 7.34 5.86 -17.59
N ARG A 179 7.86 4.67 -17.30
CA ARG A 179 7.18 3.40 -17.51
C ARG A 179 6.37 3.03 -16.28
N VAL A 180 5.10 2.73 -16.47
CA VAL A 180 4.21 2.15 -15.46
C VAL A 180 4.57 0.69 -15.25
N ILE A 181 4.75 0.30 -14.00
CA ILE A 181 4.91 -1.09 -13.56
C ILE A 181 3.78 -1.38 -12.59
N VAL A 182 2.78 -2.15 -13.04
CA VAL A 182 1.66 -2.54 -12.19
C VAL A 182 2.09 -3.66 -11.23
N GLY A 183 1.67 -3.54 -9.98
CA GLY A 183 1.83 -4.53 -8.93
C GLY A 183 0.51 -4.89 -8.28
N TYR A 184 0.43 -6.10 -7.75
CA TYR A 184 -0.75 -6.65 -7.10
C TYR A 184 -0.42 -7.14 -5.69
N GLY A 185 -1.46 -7.45 -4.90
CA GLY A 185 -1.32 -8.04 -3.57
C GLY A 185 -1.38 -7.02 -2.43
N HIS A 186 -0.76 -5.85 -2.61
CA HIS A 186 -0.90 -4.74 -1.66
C HIS A 186 -2.23 -3.98 -1.84
N ALA A 187 -2.53 -3.63 -3.10
CA ALA A 187 -3.74 -2.95 -3.54
C ALA A 187 -4.30 -3.63 -4.81
N MET A 188 -5.31 -3.03 -5.45
CA MET A 188 -6.06 -3.67 -6.54
C MET A 188 -5.29 -3.74 -7.86
N GLU A 189 -4.56 -2.69 -8.21
CA GLU A 189 -3.81 -2.48 -9.45
C GLU A 189 -2.74 -1.38 -9.24
N HIS A 190 -1.94 -1.50 -8.18
CA HIS A 190 -0.97 -0.49 -7.73
C HIS A 190 0.02 -0.13 -8.84
N ILE A 191 0.38 1.15 -8.99
CA ILE A 191 1.44 1.57 -9.93
C ILE A 191 2.74 1.98 -9.24
N SER A 192 3.84 1.46 -9.78
CA SER A 192 5.17 2.05 -9.64
C SER A 192 5.56 2.74 -10.95
N LEU A 193 6.43 3.76 -10.88
CA LEU A 193 6.90 4.51 -12.04
C LEU A 193 8.41 4.42 -12.17
N TYR A 194 8.91 3.94 -13.31
CA TYR A 194 10.34 3.84 -13.58
C TYR A 194 10.79 4.76 -14.70
N SER A 195 11.80 5.58 -14.45
CA SER A 195 12.48 6.37 -15.47
C SER A 195 13.88 5.82 -15.72
N ALA A 196 14.09 5.31 -16.94
CA ALA A 196 15.39 4.76 -17.35
C ALA A 196 16.48 5.83 -17.45
N SER A 197 16.14 7.03 -17.95
CA SER A 197 17.09 8.14 -18.10
C SER A 197 17.60 8.66 -16.76
N LEU A 198 16.75 8.64 -15.73
CA LEU A 198 17.12 9.05 -14.38
C LEU A 198 17.64 7.90 -13.52
N LYS A 199 17.43 6.64 -13.94
CA LYS A 199 17.60 5.44 -13.12
C LYS A 199 16.86 5.56 -11.78
N VAL A 200 15.60 6.00 -11.85
CA VAL A 200 14.73 6.24 -10.68
C VAL A 200 13.50 5.35 -10.76
N LEU A 201 13.18 4.71 -9.63
CA LEU A 201 11.92 3.98 -9.42
C LEU A 201 11.14 4.67 -8.30
N ILE A 202 9.97 5.23 -8.60
CA ILE A 202 8.96 5.54 -7.57
C ILE A 202 8.20 4.24 -7.30
N SER A 203 8.52 3.57 -6.20
CA SER A 203 8.01 2.22 -5.93
C SER A 203 6.61 2.22 -5.33
N GLY A 204 6.13 3.36 -4.85
CA GLY A 204 4.94 3.39 -3.99
C GLY A 204 5.16 2.53 -2.75
N ASP A 205 4.14 1.75 -2.40
CA ASP A 205 4.13 0.85 -1.24
C ASP A 205 4.63 -0.56 -1.54
N MET A 206 4.96 -0.86 -2.79
CA MET A 206 5.40 -2.22 -3.18
C MET A 206 6.84 -2.56 -2.74
N LEU A 207 7.71 -1.57 -2.53
CA LEU A 207 9.11 -1.80 -2.16
C LEU A 207 9.60 -0.77 -1.12
N LEU A 208 9.30 -1.03 0.15
CA LEU A 208 9.63 -0.15 1.28
C LEU A 208 10.90 -0.62 2.00
N PRO A 209 11.83 0.26 2.42
CA PRO A 209 13.16 -0.14 2.90
C PRO A 209 13.18 -0.79 4.29
N SER A 210 12.34 -0.33 5.21
CA SER A 210 12.43 -0.69 6.64
C SER A 210 11.25 -1.52 7.17
N ILE A 211 10.14 -1.56 6.42
CA ILE A 211 8.91 -2.26 6.81
C ILE A 211 8.48 -3.17 5.67
N SER A 212 7.74 -4.25 5.98
CA SER A 212 7.05 -5.02 4.95
C SER A 212 5.86 -4.24 4.41
N THR A 213 5.52 -4.49 3.15
CA THR A 213 4.28 -4.04 2.55
C THR A 213 3.12 -4.81 3.18
N ASN A 214 2.03 -4.12 3.54
CA ASN A 214 0.82 -4.80 4.00
C ASN A 214 0.16 -5.56 2.84
N ILE A 215 -0.28 -6.80 3.07
CA ILE A 215 -0.83 -7.69 2.04
C ILE A 215 -2.21 -8.20 2.51
N PRO A 216 -3.26 -7.38 2.38
CA PRO A 216 -4.53 -7.69 3.01
C PRO A 216 -5.40 -8.63 2.14
N VAL A 217 -6.02 -9.63 2.76
CA VAL A 217 -7.27 -10.20 2.24
C VAL A 217 -8.42 -9.26 2.58
N ILE A 218 -9.26 -8.99 1.59
CA ILE A 218 -10.47 -8.15 1.72
C ILE A 218 -11.73 -9.02 1.61
N ALA A 219 -12.82 -8.59 2.23
CA ALA A 219 -14.06 -9.35 2.25
C ALA A 219 -14.72 -9.53 0.87
N ALA A 220 -14.47 -8.63 -0.09
CA ALA A 220 -14.92 -8.79 -1.47
C ALA A 220 -14.20 -9.91 -2.23
N ASN A 221 -13.05 -10.37 -1.75
CA ASN A 221 -12.32 -11.51 -2.31
C ASN A 221 -11.72 -12.37 -1.18
N PRO A 222 -12.57 -13.09 -0.43
CA PRO A 222 -12.16 -13.73 0.83
C PRO A 222 -11.21 -14.90 0.64
N LEU A 223 -11.19 -15.49 -0.56
CA LEU A 223 -10.29 -16.59 -0.96
C LEU A 223 -9.09 -16.09 -1.79
N GLY A 224 -8.89 -14.77 -1.86
CA GLY A 224 -7.80 -14.18 -2.61
C GLY A 224 -6.43 -14.67 -2.13
N ASN A 225 -5.46 -14.70 -3.05
CA ASN A 225 -4.07 -15.04 -2.76
C ASN A 225 -3.13 -13.83 -2.93
N PRO A 226 -3.36 -12.73 -2.17
CA PRO A 226 -2.63 -11.48 -2.36
C PRO A 226 -1.13 -11.64 -2.05
N LEU A 227 -0.73 -12.61 -1.22
CA LEU A 227 0.69 -12.87 -0.96
C LEU A 227 1.40 -13.41 -2.21
N GLN A 228 0.83 -14.37 -2.93
CA GLN A 228 1.41 -14.82 -4.21
C GLN A 228 1.52 -13.64 -5.18
N TYR A 229 0.44 -12.86 -5.31
CA TYR A 229 0.41 -11.71 -6.22
C TYR A 229 1.47 -10.66 -5.88
N PHE A 230 1.69 -10.40 -4.59
CA PHE A 230 2.74 -9.50 -4.12
C PHE A 230 4.13 -10.05 -4.44
N LEU A 231 4.40 -11.32 -4.11
CA LEU A 231 5.69 -11.96 -4.37
C LEU A 231 6.04 -11.96 -5.86
N ASP A 232 5.07 -12.28 -6.73
CA ASP A 232 5.23 -12.22 -8.18
C ASP A 232 5.49 -10.79 -8.66
N SER A 233 4.81 -9.81 -8.08
CA SER A 233 4.95 -8.40 -8.46
C SER A 233 6.32 -7.83 -8.11
N ILE A 234 6.85 -8.12 -6.92
CA ILE A 234 8.16 -7.59 -6.50
C ILE A 234 9.32 -8.21 -7.29
N GLN A 235 9.15 -9.40 -7.88
CA GLN A 235 10.15 -9.98 -8.78
C GLN A 235 10.41 -9.09 -10.00
N ARG A 236 9.38 -8.39 -10.50
CA ARG A 236 9.50 -7.52 -11.68
C ARG A 236 10.48 -6.37 -11.47
N TYR A 237 10.78 -5.99 -10.23
CA TYR A 237 11.78 -4.96 -9.95
C TYR A 237 13.21 -5.44 -10.16
N ARG A 238 13.47 -6.75 -10.13
CA ARG A 238 14.81 -7.32 -10.34
C ARG A 238 15.34 -7.09 -11.76
N ASP A 239 14.45 -6.84 -12.72
CA ASP A 239 14.80 -6.50 -14.10
C ASP A 239 15.37 -5.07 -14.23
N LEU A 240 15.25 -4.24 -13.19
CA LEU A 240 15.76 -2.88 -13.18
C LEU A 240 17.28 -2.86 -12.87
N PRO A 241 18.03 -1.87 -13.39
CA PRO A 241 19.46 -1.74 -13.10
C PRO A 241 19.75 -1.70 -11.59
N GLU A 242 20.83 -2.35 -11.15
CA GLU A 242 21.20 -2.46 -9.74
C GLU A 242 21.44 -1.10 -9.07
N ASP A 243 21.89 -0.10 -9.84
CA ASP A 243 22.14 1.26 -9.38
C ASP A 243 20.89 2.17 -9.37
N THR A 244 19.70 1.60 -9.64
CA THR A 244 18.42 2.32 -9.60
C THR A 244 18.17 2.90 -8.20
N LEU A 245 17.89 4.20 -8.15
CA LEU A 245 17.43 4.89 -6.95
C LEU A 245 15.93 4.61 -6.75
N VAL A 246 15.60 3.95 -5.64
CA VAL A 246 14.22 3.70 -5.22
C VAL A 246 13.73 4.85 -4.36
N LEU A 247 12.56 5.36 -4.71
CA LEU A 247 11.81 6.42 -4.04
C LEU A 247 10.53 5.80 -3.43
N PRO A 248 10.60 5.29 -2.18
CA PRO A 248 9.49 4.61 -1.53
C PRO A 248 8.52 5.59 -0.85
N SER A 249 7.23 5.26 -0.81
CA SER A 249 6.24 6.12 -0.14
C SER A 249 6.41 6.17 1.38
N HIS A 250 7.14 5.23 1.98
CA HIS A 250 7.56 5.31 3.38
C HIS A 250 9.05 5.01 3.56
N GLY A 251 9.68 5.69 4.51
CA GLY A 251 11.12 5.59 4.75
C GLY A 251 11.93 6.63 3.99
N ARG A 252 13.12 6.25 3.53
CA ARG A 252 14.08 7.13 2.84
C ARG A 252 14.42 6.53 1.47
N PRO A 253 14.77 7.36 0.47
CA PRO A 253 15.31 6.86 -0.79
C PRO A 253 16.50 5.93 -0.59
N PHE A 254 16.58 4.85 -1.38
CA PHE A 254 17.61 3.83 -1.22
C PHE A 254 18.00 3.16 -2.54
N ARG A 255 19.12 2.45 -2.55
CA ARG A 255 19.55 1.51 -3.59
C ARG A 255 19.67 0.10 -3.02
N GLY A 256 19.64 -0.89 -3.91
CA GLY A 256 19.70 -2.31 -3.55
C GLY A 256 18.35 -3.00 -3.70
N ILE A 257 17.72 -2.91 -4.88
CA ILE A 257 16.42 -3.53 -5.18
C ILE A 257 16.48 -5.04 -4.91
N ASN A 258 17.43 -5.75 -5.51
CA ASN A 258 17.56 -7.21 -5.35
C ASN A 258 17.70 -7.61 -3.87
N ALA A 259 18.53 -6.88 -3.12
CA ALA A 259 18.70 -7.10 -1.69
C ALA A 259 17.37 -6.93 -0.93
N ARG A 260 16.57 -5.92 -1.30
CA ARG A 260 15.29 -5.68 -0.64
C ARG A 260 14.24 -6.73 -0.99
N VAL A 261 14.19 -7.16 -2.25
CA VAL A 261 13.28 -8.25 -2.68
C VAL A 261 13.65 -9.55 -1.94
N ASP A 262 14.93 -9.92 -1.86
CA ASP A 262 15.39 -11.09 -1.11
C ASP A 262 14.94 -11.04 0.37
N GLN A 263 15.04 -9.86 0.99
CA GLN A 263 14.61 -9.67 2.38
C GLN A 263 13.10 -9.85 2.57
N LEU A 264 12.29 -9.36 1.63
CA LEU A 264 10.83 -9.50 1.66
C LEU A 264 10.39 -10.94 1.44
N GLU A 265 10.97 -11.64 0.46
CA GLU A 265 10.70 -13.07 0.22
C GLU A 265 11.03 -13.92 1.45
N LYS A 266 12.23 -13.71 2.02
CA LYS A 266 12.65 -14.41 3.24
C LYS A 266 11.75 -14.08 4.43
N HIS A 267 11.29 -12.84 4.55
CA HIS A 267 10.36 -12.43 5.59
C HIS A 267 9.04 -13.20 5.50
N HIS A 268 8.44 -13.28 4.32
CA HIS A 268 7.16 -13.98 4.12
C HIS A 268 7.30 -15.50 4.21
N GLU A 269 8.39 -16.09 3.72
CA GLU A 269 8.66 -17.52 3.93
C GLU A 269 8.80 -17.85 5.42
N ASN A 270 9.47 -16.98 6.19
CA ASN A 270 9.58 -17.15 7.64
C ASN A 270 8.21 -17.10 8.33
N ARG A 271 7.34 -16.15 7.97
CA ARG A 271 5.96 -16.08 8.48
C ARG A 271 5.16 -17.34 8.14
N CYS A 272 5.30 -17.84 6.92
CA CYS A 272 4.69 -19.11 6.49
C CYS A 272 5.14 -20.28 7.37
N ASN A 273 6.45 -20.40 7.62
CA ASN A 273 6.99 -21.47 8.47
C ASN A 273 6.50 -21.38 9.92
N VAL A 274 6.37 -20.16 10.47
CA VAL A 274 5.80 -19.92 11.80
C VAL A 274 4.36 -20.41 11.88
N LEU A 275 3.51 -20.08 10.89
CA LEU A 275 2.11 -20.53 10.86
C LEU A 275 1.98 -22.05 10.78
N LEU A 276 2.80 -22.69 9.94
CA LEU A 276 2.80 -24.15 9.82
C LEU A 276 3.18 -24.83 11.13
N ALA A 277 4.23 -24.35 11.79
CA ALA A 277 4.65 -24.84 13.10
C ALA A 277 3.58 -24.60 14.19
N ALA A 278 2.81 -23.51 14.07
CA ALA A 278 1.76 -23.15 15.01
C ALA A 278 0.44 -23.92 14.79
N ALA A 279 0.25 -24.60 13.65
CA ALA A 279 -0.99 -25.29 13.27
C ALA A 279 -0.89 -26.83 13.10
N PRO A 280 -0.28 -27.60 14.03
CA PRO A 280 -0.25 -29.07 13.96
C PRO A 280 -1.62 -29.71 14.18
N THR A 281 -2.57 -28.94 14.74
CA THR A 281 -3.98 -29.27 14.88
C THR A 281 -4.81 -28.13 14.28
N PRO A 282 -6.09 -28.35 13.90
CA PRO A 282 -6.92 -27.30 13.34
C PRO A 282 -7.03 -26.06 14.23
N LYS A 283 -6.67 -24.89 13.71
CA LYS A 283 -6.74 -23.58 14.37
C LYS A 283 -7.33 -22.51 13.46
N THR A 284 -8.04 -21.55 14.03
CA THR A 284 -8.55 -20.36 13.34
C THR A 284 -7.41 -19.36 13.05
N ALA A 285 -7.64 -18.40 12.13
CA ALA A 285 -6.66 -17.32 11.93
C ALA A 285 -6.49 -16.48 13.20
N CYS A 286 -7.56 -16.26 13.96
CA CYS A 286 -7.48 -15.54 15.23
C CYS A 286 -6.58 -16.22 16.26
N GLU A 287 -6.61 -17.56 16.34
CA GLU A 287 -5.72 -18.33 17.22
C GLU A 287 -4.26 -18.34 16.74
N LEU A 288 -4.03 -18.15 15.45
CA LEU A 288 -2.70 -18.10 14.85
C LEU A 288 -2.10 -16.69 14.83
N LEU A 289 -2.92 -15.64 14.92
CA LEU A 289 -2.48 -14.25 14.89
C LEU A 289 -1.34 -13.92 15.89
N PRO A 290 -1.36 -14.40 17.16
CA PRO A 290 -0.27 -14.13 18.11
C PRO A 290 1.07 -14.75 17.72
N SER A 291 1.09 -15.73 16.81
CA SER A 291 2.36 -16.32 16.32
C SER A 291 3.10 -15.41 15.34
N LEU A 292 2.37 -14.52 14.64
CA LEU A 292 2.96 -13.59 13.68
C LEU A 292 3.24 -12.21 14.26
N PHE A 293 2.53 -11.83 15.32
CA PHE A 293 2.58 -10.50 15.89
C PHE A 293 2.79 -10.59 17.41
N ASP A 294 4.03 -10.35 17.85
CA ASP A 294 4.49 -10.49 19.25
C ASP A 294 3.80 -9.55 20.26
N ARG A 295 3.10 -8.51 19.77
CA ARG A 295 2.41 -7.54 20.62
C ARG A 295 0.94 -7.90 20.71
N ASP A 296 0.37 -7.74 21.91
CA ASP A 296 -1.08 -7.73 22.11
C ASP A 296 -1.73 -6.74 21.14
N VAL A 297 -2.25 -7.26 20.03
CA VAL A 297 -2.94 -6.50 18.99
C VAL A 297 -4.31 -6.10 19.55
N THR A 298 -4.26 -5.08 20.41
CA THR A 298 -5.38 -4.56 21.18
C THR A 298 -5.95 -3.30 20.54
N ASP A 299 -5.14 -2.60 19.75
CA ASP A 299 -5.60 -1.52 18.89
C ASP A 299 -6.46 -2.08 17.75
N THR A 300 -7.65 -1.50 17.58
CA THR A 300 -8.65 -1.93 16.59
C THR A 300 -8.12 -1.81 15.17
N HIS A 301 -7.34 -0.78 14.86
CA HIS A 301 -6.81 -0.55 13.52
C HIS A 301 -5.72 -1.56 13.17
N GLN A 302 -4.79 -1.80 14.09
CA GLN A 302 -3.77 -2.85 13.96
C GLN A 302 -4.38 -4.25 13.87
N SER A 303 -5.49 -4.50 14.60
CA SER A 303 -6.20 -5.78 14.57
C SER A 303 -6.72 -6.13 13.18
N MET A 304 -7.23 -5.17 12.41
CA MET A 304 -7.68 -5.42 11.04
C MET A 304 -6.53 -5.83 10.13
N PHE A 305 -5.44 -5.06 10.12
CA PHE A 305 -4.30 -5.34 9.25
C PHE A 305 -3.69 -6.69 9.57
N ALA A 306 -3.45 -6.95 10.86
CA ALA A 306 -2.90 -8.22 11.31
C ALA A 306 -3.80 -9.41 10.95
N MET A 307 -5.12 -9.30 11.12
CA MET A 307 -6.06 -10.35 10.72
C MET A 307 -6.06 -10.57 9.21
N SER A 308 -6.21 -9.52 8.41
CA SER A 308 -6.21 -9.62 6.95
C SER A 308 -4.91 -10.20 6.40
N GLU A 309 -3.76 -9.83 6.97
CA GLU A 309 -2.46 -10.35 6.56
C GLU A 309 -2.25 -11.80 7.02
N THR A 310 -2.76 -12.17 8.21
CA THR A 310 -2.75 -13.58 8.66
C THR A 310 -3.55 -14.45 7.69
N ILE A 311 -4.75 -14.02 7.31
CA ILE A 311 -5.60 -14.74 6.35
C ILE A 311 -4.91 -14.83 4.98
N ALA A 312 -4.19 -13.79 4.53
CA ALA A 312 -3.41 -13.83 3.30
C ALA A 312 -2.37 -14.96 3.28
N HIS A 313 -1.61 -15.11 4.37
CA HIS A 313 -0.62 -16.18 4.48
C HIS A 313 -1.27 -17.57 4.57
N LEU A 314 -2.42 -17.69 5.24
CA LEU A 314 -3.17 -18.95 5.31
C LEU A 314 -3.73 -19.37 3.94
N ASN A 315 -4.33 -18.44 3.19
CA ASN A 315 -4.81 -18.69 1.82
C ASN A 315 -3.64 -19.08 0.90
N TYR A 316 -2.50 -18.39 1.01
CA TYR A 316 -1.30 -18.72 0.26
C TYR A 316 -0.85 -20.17 0.53
N LEU A 317 -0.69 -20.54 1.79
CA LEU A 317 -0.29 -21.89 2.21
C LEU A 317 -1.30 -22.97 1.81
N GLU A 318 -2.60 -22.67 1.85
CA GLU A 318 -3.66 -23.57 1.40
C GLU A 318 -3.54 -23.85 -0.11
N VAL A 319 -3.36 -22.81 -0.93
CA VAL A 319 -3.17 -22.96 -2.39
C VAL A 319 -1.93 -23.78 -2.72
N GLN A 320 -0.86 -23.64 -1.92
CA GLN A 320 0.36 -24.45 -2.06
C GLN A 320 0.21 -25.89 -1.53
N GLY A 321 -0.95 -26.27 -0.97
CA GLY A 321 -1.21 -27.58 -0.39
C GLY A 321 -0.46 -27.86 0.92
N ARG A 322 0.13 -26.83 1.55
CA ARG A 322 0.85 -26.92 2.83
C ARG A 322 -0.08 -26.79 4.05
N LEU A 323 -1.28 -26.25 3.84
CA LEU A 323 -2.38 -26.21 4.81
C LEU A 323 -3.66 -26.81 4.21
N LYS A 324 -4.51 -27.38 5.05
CA LYS A 324 -5.91 -27.70 4.73
C LYS A 324 -6.84 -26.82 5.54
N ARG A 325 -7.86 -26.25 4.89
CA ARG A 325 -8.97 -25.56 5.54
C ARG A 325 -10.15 -26.51 5.75
N ALA A 326 -10.76 -26.45 6.92
CA ALA A 326 -12.06 -27.05 7.21
C ALA A 326 -12.98 -25.99 7.84
N VAL A 327 -14.23 -25.93 7.42
CA VAL A 327 -15.23 -25.03 8.00
C VAL A 327 -16.11 -25.86 8.94
N GLY A 328 -16.22 -25.42 10.19
CA GLY A 328 -17.10 -26.08 11.17
C GLY A 328 -18.56 -26.01 10.73
N ALA A 329 -19.25 -27.14 10.69
CA ALA A 329 -20.64 -27.19 10.25
C ALA A 329 -21.60 -26.45 11.21
N ASP A 330 -21.25 -26.39 12.50
CA ASP A 330 -22.10 -25.83 13.55
C ASP A 330 -21.85 -24.32 13.77
N ASP A 331 -20.61 -23.86 13.65
CA ASP A 331 -20.22 -22.48 13.92
C ASP A 331 -19.90 -21.66 12.66
N GLY A 332 -19.73 -22.34 11.52
CA GLY A 332 -19.33 -21.72 10.27
C GLY A 332 -17.95 -21.08 10.34
N VAL A 333 -17.03 -21.56 11.19
CA VAL A 333 -15.69 -20.98 11.37
C VAL A 333 -14.63 -21.82 10.64
N ALA A 334 -13.80 -21.14 9.85
CA ALA A 334 -12.66 -21.72 9.16
C ALA A 334 -11.51 -22.03 10.13
N ARG A 335 -11.02 -23.27 10.06
CA ARG A 335 -9.85 -23.76 10.79
C ARG A 335 -8.85 -24.36 9.80
N PHE A 336 -7.57 -24.15 10.08
CA PHE A 336 -6.44 -24.52 9.25
C PHE A 336 -5.53 -25.49 10.00
N VAL A 337 -5.03 -26.50 9.29
CA VAL A 337 -4.10 -27.50 9.83
C VAL A 337 -2.99 -27.77 8.82
N ALA A 338 -1.75 -27.89 9.31
CA ALA A 338 -0.58 -28.28 8.52
C ALA A 338 -0.75 -29.68 7.92
N VAL A 339 -0.31 -29.85 6.67
CA VAL A 339 -0.36 -31.11 5.92
C VAL A 339 0.88 -31.95 6.15
#